data_AF-A0A969NEG7-F1
#
_entry.id   AF-A0A969NEG7-F1
#
_cell.length_a   1.000
_cell.length_b   1.000
_cell.length_c   1.000
_cell.angle_alpha   90.00
_cell.angle_beta   90.00
_cell.angle_gamma   90.00
#
_symmetry.space_group_name_H-M   'P 1'
#
loop_
_entity.id
_entity.type
_entity.pdbx_description
1 polymer ?
#
loop_
_entity_poly.entity_id
_entity_poly.type
_entity_poly.pdbx_seq_one_letter_code
_entity_poly.pdbx_strand_id
1 'polypeptide(L)'
;MFKEWLLNKGFGKNTAHDYSLFIEKKFKLFLHESSFSIEQLEHETLMQYIRYRKAEGIGAKTINLELNKISYYLDFKGLPNVAEPIRVKGVQRRIPHDLFTEKQLDNIYNKFPESKNHWTHGNTLKTYH
;
A
#
# COMPACT_ATOMS: atom_id res chain seq x y z
N MET A 1 -12.72 -14.52 7.84
CA MET A 1 -12.48 -14.02 6.46
C MET A 1 -11.11 -13.31 6.36
N PHE A 2 -10.52 -13.18 5.16
CA PHE A 2 -9.17 -12.58 5.00
C PHE A 2 -9.05 -11.16 5.61
N LYS A 3 -10.07 -10.33 5.45
CA LYS A 3 -10.15 -9.00 6.07
C LYS A 3 -9.99 -9.04 7.58
N GLU A 4 -10.74 -9.93 8.25
CA GLU A 4 -10.71 -10.07 9.71
C GLU A 4 -9.35 -10.58 10.20
N TRP A 5 -8.74 -11.50 9.44
CA TRP A 5 -7.39 -11.96 9.74
C TRP A 5 -6.36 -10.83 9.67
N LEU A 6 -6.47 -9.93 8.68
CA LEU A 6 -5.61 -8.75 8.61
C LEU A 6 -5.84 -7.78 9.78
N LEU A 7 -7.09 -7.58 10.20
CA LEU A 7 -7.41 -6.74 11.36
C LEU A 7 -6.80 -7.31 12.64
N ASN A 8 -6.90 -8.63 12.84
CA ASN A 8 -6.29 -9.32 13.98
C ASN A 8 -4.76 -9.28 13.94
N LYS A 9 -4.16 -9.19 12.75
CA LYS A 9 -2.71 -8.98 12.55
C LYS A 9 -2.27 -7.53 12.77
N GLY A 10 -3.19 -6.61 13.08
CA GLY A 10 -2.91 -5.21 13.42
C GLY A 10 -3.02 -4.23 12.26
N PHE A 11 -3.56 -4.62 11.10
CA PHE A 11 -3.75 -3.71 9.98
C PHE A 11 -4.88 -2.70 10.25
N GLY A 12 -4.69 -1.47 9.77
CA GLY A 12 -5.75 -0.47 9.79
C GLY A 12 -6.96 -0.89 8.94
N LYS A 13 -8.16 -0.44 9.33
CA LYS A 13 -9.44 -0.83 8.69
C LYS A 13 -9.44 -0.63 7.17
N ASN A 14 -8.94 0.51 6.71
CA ASN A 14 -8.86 0.83 5.28
C ASN A 14 -7.88 -0.08 4.56
N THR A 15 -6.70 -0.31 5.13
CA THR A 15 -5.69 -1.19 4.54
C THR A 15 -6.18 -2.63 4.43
N ALA A 16 -6.82 -3.16 5.47
CA ALA A 16 -7.40 -4.51 5.46
C ALA A 16 -8.51 -4.64 4.39
N HIS A 17 -9.32 -3.59 4.22
CA HIS A 17 -10.34 -3.55 3.18
C HIS A 17 -9.71 -3.53 1.77
N ASP A 18 -8.74 -2.66 1.53
CA ASP A 18 -8.02 -2.55 0.25
C ASP A 18 -7.31 -3.84 -0.15
N TYR A 19 -6.70 -4.54 0.82
CA TYR A 19 -6.04 -5.82 0.58
C TYR A 19 -7.07 -6.89 0.19
N SER A 20 -8.21 -6.93 0.90
CA SER A 20 -9.27 -7.88 0.61
C SER A 20 -9.91 -7.62 -0.77
N LEU A 21 -10.22 -6.35 -1.08
CA LEU A 21 -10.77 -5.97 -2.38
C LEU A 21 -9.80 -6.29 -3.52
N PHE A 22 -8.51 -6.05 -3.34
CA PHE A 22 -7.50 -6.40 -4.33
C PHE A 22 -7.49 -7.90 -4.63
N ILE A 23 -7.50 -8.74 -3.59
CA ILE A 23 -7.50 -10.20 -3.78
C ILE A 23 -8.75 -10.65 -4.53
N GLU A 24 -9.93 -10.21 -4.10
CA GLU A 24 -11.20 -10.66 -4.68
C GLU A 24 -11.44 -10.12 -6.10
N LYS A 25 -11.14 -8.84 -6.34
CA LYS A 25 -11.52 -8.17 -7.60
C LYS A 25 -10.42 -8.11 -8.66
N LYS A 26 -9.16 -8.33 -8.29
CA LYS A 26 -8.03 -8.26 -9.24
C LYS A 26 -7.26 -9.56 -9.32
N PHE A 27 -6.75 -10.04 -8.19
CA PHE A 27 -5.84 -11.20 -8.24
C PHE A 27 -6.59 -12.49 -8.60
N LYS A 28 -7.72 -12.77 -7.96
CA LYS A 28 -8.54 -13.95 -8.33
C LYS A 28 -9.09 -13.86 -9.75
N LEU A 29 -9.42 -12.67 -10.22
CA LEU A 29 -9.86 -12.47 -11.61
C LEU A 29 -8.74 -12.84 -12.59
N PHE A 30 -7.52 -12.35 -12.36
CA PHE A 30 -6.34 -12.73 -13.15
C PHE A 30 -6.10 -14.26 -13.14
N LEU A 31 -6.18 -14.90 -11.97
CA LEU A 31 -6.02 -16.35 -11.86
C LEU A 31 -7.09 -17.09 -12.68
N HIS A 32 -8.35 -16.67 -12.57
CA HIS A 32 -9.46 -17.26 -13.32
C HIS A 32 -9.27 -17.08 -14.85
N GLU A 33 -8.96 -15.88 -15.31
CA GLU A 33 -8.72 -15.59 -16.74
C GLU A 33 -7.52 -16.36 -17.30
N SER A 34 -6.52 -16.62 -16.47
CA SER A 34 -5.31 -17.35 -16.84
C SER A 34 -5.39 -18.86 -16.56
N SER A 35 -6.56 -19.36 -16.10
CA SER A 35 -6.77 -20.77 -15.73
C SER A 35 -5.80 -21.30 -14.67
N PHE A 36 -5.35 -20.45 -13.76
CA PHE A 36 -4.52 -20.84 -12.61
C PHE A 36 -5.37 -21.06 -11.36
N SER A 37 -4.98 -22.03 -10.53
CA SER A 37 -5.50 -22.17 -9.16
C SER A 37 -4.58 -21.49 -8.15
N ILE A 38 -5.18 -20.94 -7.09
CA ILE A 38 -4.44 -20.43 -5.93
C ILE A 38 -3.70 -21.54 -5.17
N GLU A 39 -4.21 -22.78 -5.18
CA GLU A 39 -3.57 -23.90 -4.46
C GLU A 39 -2.30 -24.39 -5.15
N GLN A 40 -2.16 -24.12 -6.45
CA GLN A 40 -1.03 -24.54 -7.29
C GLN A 40 -0.19 -23.34 -7.75
N LEU A 41 -0.15 -22.28 -6.93
CA LEU A 41 0.55 -21.06 -7.28
C LEU A 41 2.07 -21.30 -7.25
N GLU A 42 2.70 -21.19 -8.41
CA GLU A 42 4.15 -21.34 -8.56
C GLU A 42 4.84 -19.99 -8.83
N HIS A 43 6.17 -20.00 -8.74
CA HIS A 43 6.98 -18.84 -9.09
C HIS A 43 6.68 -18.31 -10.50
N GLU A 44 6.50 -19.20 -11.48
CA GLU A 44 6.19 -18.80 -12.85
C GLU A 44 4.84 -18.09 -12.97
N THR A 45 3.82 -18.52 -12.20
CA THR A 45 2.52 -17.83 -12.16
C THR A 45 2.67 -16.37 -11.73
N LEU A 46 3.53 -16.11 -10.73
CA LEU A 46 3.82 -14.75 -10.28
C LEU A 46 4.68 -13.97 -11.29
N MET A 47 5.59 -14.61 -12.02
CA MET A 47 6.29 -13.98 -13.13
C MET A 47 5.32 -13.55 -14.24
N GLN A 48 4.35 -14.40 -14.58
CA GLN A 48 3.31 -14.08 -15.55
C GLN A 48 2.43 -12.93 -15.07
N TYR A 49 2.05 -12.92 -13.79
CA TYR A 49 1.33 -11.80 -13.19
C TYR A 49 2.12 -10.49 -13.31
N ILE A 50 3.42 -10.49 -13.00
CA ILE A 50 4.28 -9.31 -13.13
C ILE A 50 4.33 -8.83 -14.59
N ARG A 51 4.44 -9.73 -15.56
CA ARG A 51 4.44 -9.39 -16.99
C ARG A 51 3.11 -8.79 -17.42
N TYR A 52 1.99 -9.38 -17.01
CA TYR A 52 0.64 -8.88 -17.24
C TYR A 52 0.47 -7.45 -16.71
N ARG A 53 0.84 -7.19 -15.44
CA ARG A 53 0.73 -5.85 -14.85
C ARG A 53 1.67 -4.84 -15.52
N LYS A 54 2.87 -5.26 -15.94
CA LYS A 54 3.78 -4.39 -16.71
C LYS A 54 3.21 -4.03 -18.08
N ALA A 55 2.54 -4.97 -18.76
CA ALA A 55 1.90 -4.71 -20.05
C ALA A 55 0.76 -3.67 -19.93
N GLU A 56 0.09 -3.61 -18.77
CA GLU A 56 -0.89 -2.56 -18.44
C GLU A 56 -0.26 -1.22 -18.01
N GLY A 57 1.08 -1.10 -18.06
CA GLY A 57 1.79 0.13 -17.69
C GLY A 57 1.91 0.36 -16.18
N ILE A 58 1.64 -0.65 -15.35
CA ILE A 58 1.72 -0.52 -13.89
C ILE A 58 3.18 -0.46 -13.44
N GLY A 59 3.51 0.56 -12.65
CA GLY A 59 4.86 0.78 -12.14
C GLY A 59 5.31 -0.28 -11.13
N ALA A 60 6.62 -0.53 -11.09
CA ALA A 60 7.25 -1.54 -10.23
C ALA A 60 6.93 -1.39 -8.73
N LYS A 61 6.78 -0.17 -8.22
CA LYS A 61 6.39 0.10 -6.82
C LYS A 61 5.00 -0.48 -6.52
N THR A 62 4.05 -0.26 -7.42
CA THR A 62 2.67 -0.75 -7.28
C THR A 62 2.64 -2.26 -7.39
N ILE A 63 3.36 -2.85 -8.35
CA ILE A 63 3.48 -4.31 -8.49
C ILE A 63 4.05 -4.92 -7.20
N ASN A 64 5.09 -4.34 -6.61
CA ASN A 64 5.64 -4.85 -5.33
C ASN A 64 4.62 -4.75 -4.17
N LEU A 65 3.78 -3.71 -4.14
CA LEU A 65 2.69 -3.64 -3.17
C LEU A 65 1.63 -4.72 -3.42
N GLU A 66 1.30 -5.00 -4.68
CA GLU A 66 0.39 -6.09 -5.07
C GLU A 66 0.96 -7.45 -4.68
N LEU A 67 2.25 -7.71 -4.92
CA LEU A 67 2.95 -8.93 -4.48
C LEU A 67 2.94 -9.09 -2.96
N ASN A 68 3.11 -8.00 -2.20
CA ASN A 68 2.95 -8.05 -0.74
C ASN A 68 1.53 -8.47 -0.34
N LYS A 69 0.50 -7.93 -0.99
CA LYS A 69 -0.90 -8.32 -0.71
C LYS A 69 -1.13 -9.81 -0.99
N ILE A 70 -0.56 -10.33 -2.08
CA ILE A 70 -0.62 -11.76 -2.43
C ILE A 70 0.10 -12.60 -1.36
N SER A 71 1.30 -12.19 -0.93
CA SER A 71 2.07 -12.85 0.13
C SER A 71 1.25 -13.00 1.43
N TYR A 72 0.61 -11.92 1.90
CA TYR A 72 -0.28 -12.00 3.07
C TYR A 72 -1.49 -12.92 2.86
N TYR A 73 -1.99 -13.04 1.63
CA TYR A 73 -3.11 -13.92 1.34
C TYR A 73 -2.70 -15.40 1.33
N LEU A 74 -1.49 -15.71 0.84
CA LEU A 74 -0.92 -17.06 0.91
C LEU A 74 -0.68 -17.47 2.37
N ASP A 75 -0.14 -16.56 3.19
CA ASP A 75 0.01 -16.79 4.64
C ASP A 75 -1.34 -17.08 5.31
N PHE A 76 -2.36 -16.28 5.00
CA PHE A 76 -3.72 -16.49 5.53
C PHE A 76 -4.29 -17.86 5.14
N LYS A 77 -3.95 -18.35 3.94
CA LYS A 77 -4.38 -19.66 3.44
C LYS A 77 -3.53 -20.82 3.98
N GLY A 78 -2.42 -20.54 4.68
CA GLY A 78 -1.46 -21.56 5.09
C GLY A 78 -0.72 -22.20 3.92
N LEU A 79 -0.61 -21.50 2.79
CA LEU A 79 0.07 -21.96 1.58
C LEU A 79 1.53 -21.50 1.57
N PRO A 80 2.42 -22.18 0.82
CA PRO A 80 3.79 -21.73 0.62
C PRO A 80 3.82 -20.30 0.05
N ASN A 81 4.52 -19.39 0.74
CA ASN A 81 4.58 -17.98 0.36
C ASN A 81 5.60 -17.72 -0.75
N VAL A 82 5.29 -18.19 -1.96
CA VAL A 82 6.13 -17.99 -3.16
C VAL A 82 6.26 -16.52 -3.58
N ALA A 83 5.40 -15.63 -3.05
CA ALA A 83 5.42 -14.19 -3.33
C ALA A 83 6.42 -13.41 -2.47
N GLU A 84 6.80 -13.91 -1.29
CA GLU A 84 7.72 -13.22 -0.38
C GLU A 84 9.08 -12.88 -1.02
N PRO A 85 9.80 -13.81 -1.69
CA PRO A 85 11.13 -13.51 -2.25
C PRO A 85 11.08 -12.68 -3.55
N ILE A 86 9.92 -12.55 -4.20
CA ILE A 86 9.82 -11.95 -5.53
C ILE A 86 9.64 -10.43 -5.44
N ARG A 87 10.62 -9.66 -5.93
CA ARG A 87 10.50 -8.20 -6.02
C ARG A 87 10.99 -7.67 -7.35
N VAL A 88 10.21 -6.77 -7.97
CA VAL A 88 10.59 -6.05 -9.17
C VAL A 88 11.65 -5.00 -8.81
N LYS A 89 12.83 -5.13 -9.41
CA LYS A 89 13.96 -4.18 -9.28
C LYS A 89 13.70 -2.90 -10.08
N GLY A 90 14.49 -1.85 -9.81
CA GLY A 90 14.40 -0.57 -10.54
C GLY A 90 13.35 0.41 -9.99
N VAL A 91 12.84 0.18 -8.77
CA VAL A 91 12.00 1.17 -8.09
C VAL A 91 12.87 2.36 -7.69
N GLN A 92 12.87 3.42 -8.50
CA GLN A 92 13.50 4.68 -8.11
C GLN A 92 12.79 5.23 -6.88
N ARG A 93 13.54 5.44 -5.80
CA ARG A 93 13.08 6.23 -4.66
C ARG A 93 13.10 7.68 -5.12
N ARG A 94 11.94 8.32 -5.22
CA ARG A 94 11.89 9.77 -5.39
C ARG A 94 12.49 10.38 -4.13
N ILE A 95 13.55 11.16 -4.30
CA ILE A 95 13.92 12.13 -3.28
C ILE A 95 12.72 13.08 -3.18
N PRO A 96 12.29 13.49 -1.98
CA PRO A 96 11.32 14.56 -1.85
C PRO A 96 11.85 15.79 -2.60
N HIS A 97 11.30 16.02 -3.78
CA HIS A 97 11.53 17.23 -4.55
C HIS A 97 10.46 18.23 -4.09
N ASP A 98 10.81 19.52 -4.07
CA ASP A 98 9.97 20.61 -3.57
C ASP A 98 9.80 20.67 -2.04
N LEU A 99 10.85 20.30 -1.28
CA LEU A 99 10.89 20.64 0.15
C LEU A 99 10.90 22.16 0.30
N PHE A 100 10.05 22.68 1.18
CA PHE A 100 10.05 24.11 1.50
C PHE A 100 11.38 24.50 2.14
N THR A 101 11.94 25.59 1.65
CA THR A 101 13.03 26.29 2.35
C THR A 101 12.49 26.91 3.64
N GLU A 102 13.38 27.19 4.59
CA GLU A 102 13.06 27.89 5.83
C GLU A 102 12.24 29.17 5.58
N LYS A 103 12.67 30.00 4.62
CA LYS A 103 11.94 31.22 4.24
C LYS A 103 10.54 30.95 3.69
N GLN A 104 10.33 29.85 2.97
CA GLN A 104 9.02 29.46 2.48
C GLN A 104 8.14 28.96 3.62
N LEU A 105 8.70 28.23 4.59
CA LEU A 105 7.99 27.82 5.79
C LEU A 105 7.58 29.02 6.65
N ASP A 106 8.49 29.98 6.87
CA ASP A 106 8.20 31.21 7.62
C ASP A 106 7.11 32.04 6.94
N ASN A 107 7.15 32.13 5.61
CA ASN A 107 6.15 32.84 4.83
C ASN A 107 4.78 32.15 4.89
N ILE A 108 4.75 30.80 4.80
CA ILE A 108 3.53 30.02 5.01
C ILE A 108 3.00 30.25 6.42
N TYR A 109 3.83 30.15 7.45
CA TYR A 109 3.43 30.35 8.85
C TYR A 109 2.82 31.74 9.09
N ASN A 110 3.51 32.79 8.64
CA ASN A 110 3.11 34.18 8.87
C ASN A 110 1.89 34.61 8.03
N LYS A 111 1.69 34.01 6.85
CA LYS A 111 0.58 34.34 5.95
C LYS A 111 -0.55 33.33 5.95
N PHE A 112 -0.43 32.25 6.72
CA PHE A 112 -1.55 31.35 6.92
C PHE A 112 -2.63 32.18 7.61
N PRO A 113 -3.76 32.46 6.93
CA PRO A 113 -4.82 33.22 7.57
C PRO A 113 -5.19 32.43 8.82
N GLU A 114 -5.19 33.08 10.00
CA GLU A 114 -5.69 32.45 11.21
C GLU A 114 -7.03 31.82 10.84
N SER A 115 -7.07 30.50 10.72
CA SER A 115 -8.32 29.82 10.51
C SER A 115 -9.10 30.16 11.76
N LYS A 116 -10.16 30.96 11.62
CA LYS A 116 -11.16 31.23 12.66
C LYS A 116 -11.96 29.95 12.96
N ASN A 117 -11.24 28.85 13.17
CA ASN A 117 -11.74 27.63 13.73
C ASN A 117 -11.49 27.74 15.23
N HIS A 118 -12.56 27.67 16.02
CA HIS A 118 -12.53 27.73 17.49
C HIS A 118 -11.75 26.58 18.16
N TRP A 119 -11.05 25.76 17.39
CA TRP A 119 -10.40 24.52 17.82
C TRP A 119 -8.87 24.53 17.64
N THR A 120 -8.23 25.68 17.48
CA THR A 120 -6.76 25.72 17.36
C THR A 120 -6.15 26.82 18.23
N HIS A 121 -5.27 26.38 19.14
CA HIS A 121 -4.17 27.15 19.77
C HIS A 121 -4.44 28.13 20.93
N GLY A 122 -5.48 27.94 21.75
CA GLY A 122 -5.61 28.64 23.04
C GLY A 122 -5.23 27.82 24.29
N ASN A 123 -5.48 26.51 24.27
CA ASN A 123 -5.42 25.68 25.49
C ASN A 123 -4.21 24.76 25.62
N THR A 124 -3.41 24.57 24.58
CA THR A 124 -2.25 23.65 24.64
C THR A 124 -0.96 24.28 25.15
N LEU A 125 -0.91 25.61 25.31
CA LEU A 125 0.25 26.32 25.87
C LEU A 125 0.11 26.67 27.36
N LYS A 126 -1.06 26.41 27.98
CA LYS A 126 -1.32 26.73 29.39
C LYS A 126 -1.02 25.59 30.37
N THR A 127 -0.50 24.45 29.91
CA THR A 127 -0.19 23.29 30.77
C THR A 127 1.30 23.12 31.10
N TYR A 128 2.17 24.06 30.70
CA TYR A 128 3.58 24.06 31.08
C TYR A 128 4.01 25.42 31.59
N HIS A 129 3.50 25.83 32.75
CA HIS A 129 4.17 26.73 33.69
C HIS A 129 3.63 26.49 35.10
#